data_AF-A0A538IAY0-F1
#
_entry.id   AF-A0A538IAY0-F1
#
_cell.length_a   1.000
_cell.length_b   1.000
_cell.length_c   1.000
_cell.angle_alpha   90.00
_cell.angle_beta   90.00
_cell.angle_gamma   90.00
#
_symmetry.space_group_name_H-M   'P 1'
#
loop_
_entity.id
_entity.type
_entity.pdbx_description
1 polymer ?
#
loop_
_entity_poly.entity_id
_entity_poly.type
_entity_poly.pdbx_seq_one_letter_code
_entity_poly.pdbx_strand_id
1 'polypeptide(L)'
;MNEQSLGAEPLLVRTLRREPAERTPVWFMRQAGRSLPEYRELRERHGFFEIAGTPELCAEVTLQPVRRHGVDAAVLFADIMSPVLGMGVDVELVEGRPSRDFVRTKALMYREPATWHALLERLTEQFARYVAATAAAGADAIQLFDSWAGVLSVAD
;
A
#
# COMPACT_ATOMS: atom_id res chain seq x y z
N MET A 1 -9.49 -26.47 -13.42
CA MET A 1 -9.77 -25.11 -12.91
C MET A 1 -11.13 -24.74 -13.46
N ASN A 2 -12.16 -24.67 -12.63
CA ASN A 2 -13.54 -24.58 -13.11
C ASN A 2 -13.86 -23.13 -13.48
N GLU A 3 -14.22 -22.88 -14.74
CA GLU A 3 -14.55 -21.55 -15.32
C GLU A 3 -15.85 -20.93 -14.77
N GLN A 4 -16.51 -21.57 -13.80
CA GLN A 4 -17.81 -21.17 -13.23
C GLN A 4 -17.74 -20.12 -12.11
N SER A 5 -16.57 -19.63 -11.71
CA SER A 5 -16.42 -18.71 -10.56
C SER A 5 -16.41 -17.21 -10.91
N LEU A 6 -16.58 -16.83 -12.18
CA LEU A 6 -16.52 -15.42 -12.62
C LEU A 6 -17.81 -14.61 -12.34
N GLY A 7 -18.84 -15.20 -11.72
CA GLY A 7 -20.16 -14.57 -11.55
C GLY A 7 -20.45 -13.98 -10.17
N ALA A 8 -19.67 -14.30 -9.14
CA ALA A 8 -19.91 -13.82 -7.78
C ALA A 8 -18.85 -12.79 -7.37
N GLU A 9 -19.31 -11.63 -6.86
CA GLU A 9 -18.44 -10.58 -6.36
C GLU A 9 -17.56 -11.08 -5.18
N PRO A 10 -16.28 -10.66 -5.07
CA PRO A 10 -15.38 -11.19 -4.04
C PRO A 10 -15.89 -11.01 -2.61
N LEU A 11 -15.61 -11.98 -1.73
CA LEU A 11 -16.10 -12.02 -0.35
C LEU A 11 -15.76 -10.75 0.44
N LEU A 12 -14.53 -10.22 0.30
CA LEU A 12 -14.14 -8.98 0.96
C LEU A 12 -14.99 -7.80 0.50
N VAL A 13 -15.25 -7.67 -0.80
CA VAL A 13 -16.02 -6.54 -1.37
C VAL A 13 -17.46 -6.54 -0.85
N ARG A 14 -18.12 -7.70 -0.89
CA ARG A 14 -19.45 -7.90 -0.30
C ARG A 14 -19.48 -7.53 1.19
N THR A 15 -18.46 -7.96 1.93
CA THR A 15 -18.35 -7.67 3.37
C THR A 15 -18.14 -6.17 3.63
N LEU A 16 -17.30 -5.48 2.84
CA LEU A 16 -17.11 -4.03 2.93
C LEU A 16 -18.40 -3.25 2.65
N ARG A 17 -19.28 -3.78 1.79
CA ARG A 17 -20.62 -3.24 1.53
C ARG A 17 -21.67 -3.65 2.57
N ARG A 18 -21.28 -4.38 3.61
CA ARG A 18 -22.16 -4.89 4.68
C ARG A 18 -23.23 -5.86 4.18
N GLU A 19 -22.94 -6.59 3.12
CA GLU A 19 -23.80 -7.66 2.62
C GLU A 19 -23.62 -8.93 3.44
N PRO A 20 -24.62 -9.84 3.47
CA PRO A 20 -24.46 -11.15 4.09
C PRO A 20 -23.28 -11.91 3.48
N ALA A 21 -22.41 -12.44 4.35
CA ALA A 21 -21.20 -13.18 3.99
C ALA A 21 -21.24 -14.57 4.64
N GLU A 22 -20.79 -15.58 3.91
CA GLU A 22 -20.77 -16.97 4.38
C GLU A 22 -19.71 -17.22 5.48
N ARG A 23 -18.72 -16.33 5.61
CA ARG A 23 -17.70 -16.29 6.66
C ARG A 23 -17.03 -14.92 6.70
N THR A 24 -16.24 -14.67 7.74
CA THR A 24 -15.39 -13.47 7.82
C THR A 24 -14.22 -13.56 6.82
N PRO A 25 -14.00 -12.56 5.95
CA PRO A 25 -12.83 -12.51 5.08
C PRO A 25 -11.55 -12.19 5.88
N VAL A 26 -10.43 -12.82 5.51
CA VAL A 26 -9.12 -12.64 6.14
C VAL A 26 -8.06 -12.36 5.10
N TRP A 27 -7.24 -11.35 5.38
CA TRP A 27 -6.01 -11.02 4.68
C TRP A 27 -5.05 -10.39 5.69
N PHE A 28 -3.76 -10.32 5.37
CA PHE A 28 -2.76 -9.76 6.29
C PHE A 28 -2.02 -8.58 5.68
N MET A 29 -1.82 -7.52 6.46
CA MET A 29 -0.88 -6.46 6.10
C MET A 29 0.52 -7.06 5.95
N ARG A 30 1.22 -6.69 4.89
CA ARG A 30 2.55 -7.23 4.51
C ARG A 30 2.55 -8.74 4.22
N GLN A 31 1.42 -9.30 3.76
CA GLN A 31 1.31 -10.71 3.37
C GLN A 31 2.26 -11.12 2.24
N ALA A 32 2.51 -10.22 1.28
CA ALA A 32 3.53 -10.39 0.24
C ALA A 32 4.83 -9.76 0.74
N GLY A 33 5.83 -10.59 1.07
CA GLY A 33 7.09 -10.07 1.59
C GLY A 33 8.01 -11.13 2.19
N ARG A 34 8.94 -10.67 3.03
CA ARG A 34 10.08 -11.45 3.54
C ARG A 34 9.70 -12.67 4.39
N SER A 35 8.45 -12.87 4.74
CA SER A 35 7.96 -14.11 5.37
C SER A 35 7.90 -15.28 4.38
N LEU A 36 7.73 -15.00 3.08
CA LEU A 36 7.56 -15.99 2.02
C LEU A 36 8.92 -16.38 1.40
N PRO A 37 9.27 -17.68 1.29
CA PRO A 37 10.50 -18.10 0.63
C PRO A 37 10.55 -17.71 -0.85
N GLU A 38 9.44 -17.82 -1.59
CA GLU A 38 9.32 -17.43 -3.00
C GLU A 38 9.57 -15.93 -3.23
N TYR A 39 9.18 -15.07 -2.28
CA TYR A 39 9.54 -13.65 -2.33
C TYR A 39 11.04 -13.44 -2.10
N ARG A 40 11.65 -14.16 -1.15
CA ARG A 40 13.09 -14.04 -0.88
C ARG A 40 13.91 -14.46 -2.08
N GLU A 41 13.54 -15.57 -2.73
CA GLU A 41 14.21 -16.05 -3.94
C GLU A 41 14.12 -15.02 -5.08
N LEU A 42 12.97 -14.38 -5.26
CA LEU A 42 12.80 -13.33 -6.26
C LEU A 42 13.66 -12.08 -5.93
N ARG A 43 13.79 -11.74 -4.65
CA ARG A 43 14.63 -10.63 -4.15
C ARG A 43 16.14 -10.88 -4.25
N GLU A 44 16.58 -12.11 -4.45
CA GLU A 44 17.99 -12.42 -4.77
C GLU A 44 18.36 -11.94 -6.18
N ARG A 45 17.37 -11.84 -7.08
CA ARG A 45 17.55 -11.50 -8.49
C ARG A 45 17.15 -10.07 -8.84
N HIS A 46 16.15 -9.52 -8.16
CA HIS A 46 15.56 -8.23 -8.50
C HIS A 46 15.53 -7.26 -7.33
N GLY A 47 15.79 -5.98 -7.61
CA GLY A 47 15.64 -4.87 -6.65
C GLY A 47 14.20 -4.66 -6.21
N PHE A 48 13.96 -4.04 -5.06
CA PHE A 48 12.59 -3.79 -4.59
C PHE A 48 11.80 -2.88 -5.54
N PHE A 49 12.38 -1.74 -5.94
CA PHE A 49 11.74 -0.82 -6.88
C PHE A 49 11.61 -1.40 -8.29
N GLU A 50 12.51 -2.31 -8.68
CA GLU A 50 12.40 -3.04 -9.94
C GLU A 50 11.18 -3.98 -9.93
N ILE A 51 10.99 -4.74 -8.85
CA ILE A 51 9.82 -5.61 -8.69
C ILE A 51 8.54 -4.77 -8.68
N ALA A 52 8.50 -3.70 -7.89
CA ALA A 52 7.34 -2.83 -7.79
C ALA A 52 7.03 -2.07 -9.10
N GLY A 53 8.05 -1.81 -9.91
CA GLY A 53 7.93 -1.10 -11.20
C GLY A 53 7.71 -2.00 -12.41
N THR A 54 7.85 -3.32 -12.28
CA THR A 54 7.67 -4.28 -13.38
C THR A 54 6.34 -5.01 -13.21
N PRO A 55 5.35 -4.82 -14.11
CA PRO A 55 4.00 -5.37 -13.94
C PRO A 55 3.96 -6.87 -13.65
N GLU A 56 4.74 -7.67 -14.37
CA GLU A 56 4.76 -9.13 -14.23
C GLU A 56 5.35 -9.57 -12.89
N LEU A 57 6.42 -8.92 -12.43
CA LEU A 57 7.04 -9.21 -11.14
C LEU A 57 6.14 -8.77 -9.97
N CYS A 58 5.54 -7.58 -10.09
CA CYS A 58 4.60 -7.05 -9.11
C CYS A 58 3.37 -7.96 -8.98
N ALA A 59 2.79 -8.38 -10.11
CA ALA A 59 1.67 -9.31 -10.14
C ALA A 59 2.03 -10.66 -9.51
N GLU A 60 3.21 -11.22 -9.84
CA GLU A 60 3.66 -12.48 -9.25
C GLU A 60 3.77 -12.35 -7.73
N VAL A 61 4.48 -11.36 -7.20
CA VAL A 61 4.64 -11.14 -5.76
C VAL A 61 3.29 -10.90 -5.06
N THR A 62 2.39 -10.15 -5.68
CA THR A 62 1.04 -9.87 -5.17
C THR A 62 0.23 -11.16 -5.00
N LEU A 63 0.38 -12.13 -5.90
CA LEU A 63 -0.40 -13.38 -5.91
C LEU A 63 0.18 -14.49 -5.02
N GLN A 64 1.46 -14.43 -4.65
CA GLN A 64 2.10 -15.43 -3.76
C GLN A 64 1.29 -15.75 -2.49
N PRO A 65 0.90 -14.76 -1.65
CA PRO A 65 0.15 -15.05 -0.43
C PRO A 65 -1.26 -15.60 -0.71
N VAL A 66 -1.89 -15.20 -1.82
CA VAL A 66 -3.20 -15.73 -2.23
C VAL A 66 -3.07 -17.22 -2.53
N ARG A 67 -2.08 -17.62 -3.33
CA ARG A 67 -1.82 -19.03 -3.68
C ARG A 67 -1.38 -19.85 -2.47
N ARG A 68 -0.55 -19.29 -1.58
CA ARG A 68 0.03 -20.01 -0.45
C ARG A 68 -0.94 -20.15 0.74
N HIS A 69 -1.69 -19.09 1.05
CA HIS A 69 -2.47 -19.00 2.28
C HIS A 69 -3.98 -18.98 2.05
N GLY A 70 -4.45 -18.81 0.81
CA GLY A 70 -5.88 -18.74 0.52
C GLY A 70 -6.56 -17.52 1.15
N VAL A 71 -5.84 -16.40 1.28
CA VAL A 71 -6.40 -15.14 1.78
C VAL A 71 -7.48 -14.60 0.83
N ASP A 72 -8.43 -13.85 1.38
CA ASP A 72 -9.62 -13.36 0.69
C ASP A 72 -9.38 -12.11 -0.16
N ALA A 73 -8.17 -11.55 -0.09
CA ALA A 73 -7.78 -10.39 -0.88
C ALA A 73 -6.28 -10.41 -1.19
N ALA A 74 -5.96 -9.99 -2.41
CA ALA A 74 -4.61 -9.62 -2.78
C ALA A 74 -4.37 -8.15 -2.40
N VAL A 75 -3.18 -7.83 -1.93
CA VAL A 75 -2.75 -6.45 -1.69
C VAL A 75 -1.66 -6.17 -2.71
N LEU A 76 -1.87 -5.18 -3.57
CA LEU A 76 -0.92 -4.79 -4.60
C LEU A 76 0.47 -4.57 -3.98
N PHE A 77 1.47 -5.25 -4.53
CA PHE A 77 2.85 -5.05 -4.13
C PHE A 77 3.35 -3.69 -4.65
N ALA A 78 3.32 -2.70 -3.77
CA ALA A 78 3.76 -1.34 -4.06
C ALA A 78 4.42 -0.72 -2.83
N ASP A 79 5.14 0.37 -3.04
CA ASP A 79 5.64 1.22 -1.96
C ASP A 79 4.71 2.40 -1.71
N ILE A 80 4.59 2.83 -0.45
CA ILE A 80 3.81 4.02 -0.09
C ILE A 80 4.41 5.32 -0.65
N MET A 81 5.69 5.30 -1.04
CA MET A 81 6.40 6.43 -1.63
C MET A 81 6.26 6.53 -3.15
N SER A 82 5.59 5.58 -3.81
CA SER A 82 5.36 5.62 -5.27
C SER A 82 4.75 6.95 -5.77
N PRO A 83 3.77 7.58 -5.09
CA PRO A 83 3.25 8.88 -5.51
C PRO A 83 4.30 10.00 -5.42
N VAL A 84 5.20 9.93 -4.42
CA VAL A 84 6.26 10.91 -4.18
C VAL A 84 7.38 10.80 -5.23
N LEU A 85 7.73 9.58 -5.63
CA LEU A 85 8.59 9.35 -6.81
C LEU A 85 7.99 10.02 -8.06
N GLY A 86 6.67 9.90 -8.25
CA GLY A 86 5.95 10.56 -9.34
C GLY A 86 5.95 12.10 -9.28
N MET A 87 6.33 12.70 -8.14
CA MET A 87 6.52 14.15 -8.01
C MET A 87 7.94 14.60 -8.37
N GLY A 88 8.83 13.66 -8.75
CA GLY A 88 10.24 13.95 -9.03
C GLY A 88 11.10 14.08 -7.77
N VAL A 89 10.65 13.53 -6.64
CA VAL A 89 11.43 13.46 -5.40
C VAL A 89 12.08 12.08 -5.33
N ASP A 90 13.41 12.05 -5.26
CA ASP A 90 14.16 10.80 -5.15
C ASP A 90 13.88 10.10 -3.81
N VAL A 91 13.72 8.79 -3.86
CA VAL A 91 13.47 7.94 -2.70
C VAL A 91 14.47 6.80 -2.67
N GLU A 92 15.14 6.64 -1.55
CA GLU A 92 16.09 5.57 -1.31
C GLU A 92 15.66 4.72 -0.11
N LEU A 93 15.73 3.40 -0.28
CA LEU A 93 15.53 2.45 0.81
C LEU A 93 16.86 2.23 1.53
N VAL A 94 17.10 3.00 2.57
CA VAL A 94 18.30 2.85 3.41
C VAL A 94 18.02 1.85 4.53
N GLU A 95 18.84 0.80 4.63
CA GLU A 95 18.78 -0.14 5.76
C GLU A 95 19.21 0.55 7.06
N GLY A 96 18.33 0.57 8.07
CA GLY A 96 18.67 1.23 9.33
C GLY A 96 17.49 1.52 10.27
N ARG A 97 17.77 2.34 11.29
CA ARG A 97 16.84 2.69 12.38
C ARG A 97 15.84 3.75 11.88
N PRO A 98 14.51 3.48 11.91
CA PRO A 98 13.52 4.47 11.51
C PRO A 98 13.54 5.69 12.44
N SER A 99 13.24 6.88 11.90
CA SER A 99 12.97 8.07 12.72
C SER A 99 11.71 7.81 13.55
N ARG A 100 11.78 7.95 14.87
CA ARG A 100 10.64 7.67 15.77
C ARG A 100 9.88 8.92 16.18
N ASP A 101 10.59 10.05 16.30
CA ASP A 101 10.04 11.26 16.92
C ASP A 101 9.69 12.36 15.90
N PHE A 102 10.13 12.22 14.65
CA PHE A 102 9.84 13.13 13.53
C PHE A 102 10.07 14.61 13.85
N VAL A 103 11.07 14.92 14.68
CA VAL A 103 11.30 16.25 15.26
C VAL A 103 11.36 17.36 14.19
N ARG A 104 12.02 17.10 13.05
CA ARG A 104 12.12 18.08 11.95
C ARG A 104 10.76 18.32 11.27
N THR A 105 10.02 17.25 11.01
CA THR A 105 8.67 17.32 10.40
C THR A 105 7.71 18.09 11.31
N LYS A 106 7.71 17.77 12.61
CA LYS A 106 6.90 18.49 13.61
C LYS A 106 7.33 19.95 13.75
N ALA A 107 8.63 20.23 13.72
CA ALA A 107 9.11 21.61 13.78
C ALA A 107 8.59 22.43 12.59
N LEU A 108 8.57 21.88 11.37
CA LEU A 108 7.94 22.52 10.21
C LEU A 108 6.45 22.75 10.44
N MET A 109 5.72 21.70 10.86
CA MET A 109 4.28 21.76 11.15
C MET A 109 3.92 22.91 12.11
N TYR A 110 4.65 23.06 13.21
CA TYR A 110 4.35 24.09 14.21
C TYR A 110 4.90 25.47 13.89
N ARG A 111 6.09 25.57 13.29
CA ARG A 111 6.78 26.86 13.11
C ARG A 111 6.40 27.55 11.80
N GLU A 112 6.04 26.79 10.78
CA GLU A 112 5.76 27.29 9.43
C GLU A 112 4.45 26.71 8.90
N PRO A 113 3.30 27.00 9.54
CA PRO A 113 2.02 26.36 9.21
C PRO A 113 1.59 26.61 7.76
N ALA A 114 1.88 27.78 7.20
CA ALA A 114 1.58 28.06 5.79
C ALA A 114 2.36 27.12 4.84
N THR A 115 3.65 26.90 5.09
CA THR A 115 4.50 25.97 4.34
C THR A 115 4.02 24.54 4.52
N TRP A 116 3.68 24.16 5.75
CA TRP A 116 3.12 22.85 6.09
C TRP A 116 1.83 22.55 5.32
N HIS A 117 0.87 23.47 5.34
CA HIS A 117 -0.39 23.32 4.61
C HIS A 117 -0.18 23.25 3.10
N ALA A 118 0.69 24.10 2.54
CA ALA A 118 1.01 24.06 1.11
C ALA A 118 1.67 22.72 0.70
N LEU A 119 2.50 22.14 1.56
CA LEU A 119 3.07 20.81 1.35
C LEU A 119 2.00 19.72 1.39
N LEU A 120 1.15 19.73 2.43
CA LEU A 120 0.05 18.76 2.57
C LEU A 120 -0.93 18.85 1.41
N GLU A 121 -1.24 20.04 0.90
CA GLU A 121 -2.12 20.21 -0.26
C GLU A 121 -1.54 19.52 -1.51
N ARG A 122 -0.25 19.71 -1.79
CA ARG A 122 0.44 19.05 -2.91
C ARG A 122 0.49 17.54 -2.75
N LEU A 123 0.76 17.05 -1.55
CA LEU A 123 0.75 15.61 -1.25
C LEU A 123 -0.66 15.04 -1.42
N THR A 124 -1.68 15.68 -0.86
CA THR A 124 -3.08 15.26 -1.01
C THR A 124 -3.49 15.20 -2.47
N GLU A 125 -3.17 16.22 -3.27
CA GLU A 125 -3.49 16.23 -4.71
C GLU A 125 -2.82 15.05 -5.44
N GLN A 126 -1.54 14.80 -5.19
CA GLN A 126 -0.82 13.70 -5.82
C GLN A 126 -1.36 12.33 -5.41
N PHE A 127 -1.62 12.13 -4.11
CA PHE A 127 -2.16 10.88 -3.60
C PHE A 127 -3.60 10.65 -4.09
N ALA A 128 -4.42 11.70 -4.20
CA ALA A 128 -5.76 11.59 -4.76
C ALA A 128 -5.73 11.12 -6.22
N ARG A 129 -4.82 11.68 -7.04
CA ARG A 129 -4.61 11.22 -8.42
C ARG A 129 -4.16 9.77 -8.49
N TYR A 130 -3.21 9.38 -7.63
CA TYR A 130 -2.72 8.00 -7.56
C TYR A 130 -3.83 7.01 -7.17
N VAL A 131 -4.64 7.35 -6.15
CA VAL A 131 -5.79 6.53 -5.73
C VAL A 131 -6.83 6.41 -6.84
N ALA A 132 -7.18 7.52 -7.50
CA ALA A 132 -8.11 7.52 -8.61
C ALA A 132 -7.62 6.66 -9.78
N ALA A 133 -6.34 6.75 -10.13
CA ALA A 133 -5.73 5.93 -11.16
C ALA A 133 -5.71 4.44 -10.78
N THR A 134 -5.43 4.12 -9.51
CA THR A 134 -5.44 2.75 -8.99
C THR A 134 -6.85 2.15 -9.04
N ALA A 135 -7.87 2.92 -8.68
CA ALA A 135 -9.26 2.50 -8.81
C ALA A 135 -9.66 2.30 -10.29
N ALA A 136 -9.31 3.23 -11.17
CA ALA A 136 -9.58 3.12 -12.60
C ALA A 136 -8.87 1.93 -13.26
N ALA A 137 -7.71 1.51 -12.73
CA ALA A 137 -6.98 0.33 -13.17
C ALA A 137 -7.60 -0.99 -12.68
N GLY A 138 -8.64 -0.95 -11.83
CA GLY A 138 -9.41 -2.12 -11.43
C GLY A 138 -9.22 -2.57 -9.98
N ALA A 139 -8.69 -1.74 -9.09
CA ALA A 139 -8.66 -2.07 -7.66
C ALA A 139 -10.09 -2.08 -7.06
N ASP A 140 -10.48 -3.20 -6.44
CA ASP A 140 -11.80 -3.36 -5.82
C ASP A 140 -11.97 -2.53 -4.53
N ALA A 141 -10.87 -2.26 -3.82
CA ALA A 141 -10.85 -1.50 -2.58
C ALA A 141 -9.52 -0.74 -2.43
N ILE A 142 -9.58 0.37 -1.69
CA ILE A 142 -8.42 1.21 -1.38
C ILE A 142 -8.24 1.26 0.13
N GLN A 143 -7.01 1.04 0.59
CA GLN A 143 -6.63 1.20 1.99
C GLN A 143 -5.65 2.37 2.13
N LEU A 144 -6.01 3.33 2.99
CA LEU A 144 -5.13 4.43 3.38
C LEU A 144 -4.32 4.03 4.61
N PHE A 145 -3.01 4.29 4.58
CA PHE A 145 -2.10 4.01 5.68
C PHE A 145 -1.61 5.31 6.29
N ASP A 146 -2.10 5.62 7.49
CA ASP A 146 -1.49 6.64 8.34
C ASP A 146 -0.69 5.95 9.46
N SER A 147 0.48 5.45 9.08
CA SER A 147 1.33 4.65 9.98
C SER A 147 1.91 5.47 11.15
N TRP A 148 1.81 6.81 11.07
CA TRP A 148 2.47 7.71 11.99
C TRP A 148 1.53 8.67 12.72
N ALA A 149 0.22 8.69 12.44
CA ALA A 149 -0.76 9.50 13.16
C ALA A 149 -0.60 9.45 14.69
N GLY A 150 -0.26 8.29 15.25
CA GLY A 150 -0.05 8.12 16.70
C GLY A 150 1.10 8.93 17.31
N VAL A 151 1.92 9.64 16.50
CA VAL A 151 2.92 10.58 17.01
C VAL A 151 2.35 11.96 17.31
N LEU A 152 1.15 12.26 16.85
CA LEU A 152 0.43 13.52 17.09
C LEU A 152 -0.51 13.38 18.28
N SER A 153 -0.76 14.50 18.97
CA SER A 153 -1.82 14.59 19.97
C SER A 153 -3.18 14.78 19.29
N VAL A 154 -4.27 14.64 20.05
CA VAL A 154 -5.63 14.87 19.53
C VAL A 154 -5.88 16.33 19.12
N ALA A 155 -5.10 17.27 19.65
CA ALA A 155 -5.26 18.70 19.38
C ALA A 155 -4.41 19.20 18.20
N ASP A 156 -3.45 18.39 17.74
CA ASP A 156 -2.64 18.68 16.56
C ASP A 156 -3.43 18.39 15.28
#